data_AF-A0A1B6MQV0-F1
#
_entry.id   AF-A0A1B6MQV0-F1
#
_cell.length_a   1.000
_cell.length_b   1.000
_cell.length_c   1.000
_cell.angle_alpha   90.00
_cell.angle_beta   90.00
_cell.angle_gamma   90.00
#
_symmetry.space_group_name_H-M   'P 1'
#
loop_
_entity.id
_entity.type
_entity.pdbx_description
1 polymer ?
#
loop_
_entity_poly.entity_id
_entity_poly.type
_entity_poly.pdbx_seq_one_letter_code
_entity_poly.pdbx_strand_id
1 'polypeptide(L)'
;MNSENVITSDIQSFTSNEKYLVPLAEVTKRTKILIENGLKKSEKRFTAEINKSEPGENKLQIEKKLNKILKELQLLRGLPEEEIVSFALSTNKNLMVIASNRRTPQEQRMKARVASHKPLSTFLARFKSE
;
A
#
# COMPACT_ATOMS: atom_id res chain seq x y z
N MET A 1 -39.67 16.22 32.34
CA MET A 1 -38.68 15.67 33.29
C MET A 1 -38.24 14.31 32.78
N ASN A 2 -36.93 14.13 32.70
CA ASN A 2 -36.16 12.89 32.56
C ASN A 2 -36.15 12.23 31.18
N SER A 3 -35.02 11.81 30.62
CA SER A 3 -33.59 12.09 30.75
C SER A 3 -32.96 11.24 29.65
N GLU A 4 -31.97 11.80 28.97
CA GLU A 4 -31.15 11.12 27.97
C GLU A 4 -30.53 9.83 28.53
N ASN A 5 -30.46 8.78 27.72
CA ASN A 5 -29.51 7.66 27.88
C ASN A 5 -29.22 7.12 26.48
N VAL A 6 -28.29 7.76 25.76
CA VAL A 6 -26.87 7.39 25.66
C VAL A 6 -26.70 6.08 24.87
N ILE A 7 -26.75 6.22 23.54
CA ILE A 7 -26.14 5.28 22.60
C ILE A 7 -24.67 5.69 22.48
N THR A 8 -23.83 5.24 23.41
CA THR A 8 -22.37 5.38 23.29
C THR A 8 -21.68 4.09 23.71
N SER A 9 -21.88 3.02 22.94
CA SER A 9 -21.06 1.81 23.03
C SER A 9 -20.02 1.67 21.92
N ASP A 10 -20.07 2.49 20.86
CA ASP A 10 -19.32 2.21 19.62
C ASP A 10 -18.09 3.13 19.39
N ILE A 11 -17.70 3.95 20.37
CA ILE A 11 -16.57 4.89 20.24
C ILE A 11 -15.37 4.52 21.12
N GLN A 12 -15.49 3.54 22.03
CA GLN A 12 -14.46 3.27 23.04
C GLN A 12 -13.34 2.31 22.64
N SER A 13 -13.28 1.78 21.40
CA SER A 13 -12.18 0.89 20.99
C SER A 13 -11.08 1.54 20.13
N PHE A 14 -11.14 2.84 19.86
CA PHE A 14 -10.09 3.55 19.10
C PHE A 14 -9.07 4.26 20.00
N THR A 15 -9.36 4.45 21.29
CA THR A 15 -8.54 5.27 22.20
C THR A 15 -7.42 4.52 22.92
N SER A 16 -7.42 3.19 22.93
CA SER A 16 -6.36 2.39 23.58
C SER A 16 -5.06 2.32 22.78
N ASN A 17 -5.01 2.83 21.55
CA ASN A 17 -3.95 2.52 20.59
C ASN A 17 -3.21 3.72 19.99
N GLU A 18 -3.33 4.92 20.57
CA GLU A 18 -2.57 6.11 20.16
C GLU A 18 -1.06 5.87 20.16
N LYS A 19 -0.56 5.06 21.12
CA LYS A 19 0.86 4.69 21.25
C LYS A 19 1.44 4.03 19.99
N TYR A 20 0.59 3.41 19.17
CA TYR A 20 1.00 2.72 17.95
C TYR A 20 0.79 3.53 16.67
N LEU A 21 0.03 4.63 16.71
CA LEU A 21 -0.25 5.42 15.51
C LEU A 21 1.02 6.04 14.91
N VAL A 22 1.87 6.63 15.74
CA VAL A 22 3.15 7.22 15.30
C VAL A 22 4.11 6.16 14.75
N PRO A 23 4.37 5.03 15.46
CA PRO A 23 5.15 3.93 14.90
C PRO A 23 4.55 3.34 13.60
N LEU A 24 3.22 3.22 13.51
CA LEU A 24 2.54 2.66 12.35
C LEU A 24 2.70 3.55 11.11
N ALA A 25 2.56 4.88 11.26
CA ALA A 25 2.81 5.84 10.19
C ALA A 25 4.29 5.79 9.72
N GLU A 26 5.25 5.76 10.65
CA GLU A 26 6.68 5.67 10.34
C GLU A 26 7.04 4.35 9.64
N VAL A 27 6.50 3.21 10.10
CA VAL A 27 6.68 1.91 9.46
C VAL A 27 6.04 1.89 8.07
N THR A 28 4.90 2.54 7.89
CA THR A 28 4.24 2.69 6.59
C THR A 28 5.10 3.49 5.62
N LYS A 29 5.61 4.65 6.04
CA LYS A 29 6.53 5.47 5.27
C LYS A 29 7.78 4.70 4.83
N ARG A 30 8.42 3.97 5.76
CA ARG A 30 9.59 3.13 5.44
C ARG A 30 9.26 2.03 4.43
N THR A 31 8.10 1.37 4.59
CA THR A 31 7.66 0.31 3.68
C THR A 31 7.39 0.86 2.27
N LYS A 32 6.77 2.05 2.18
CA LYS A 32 6.55 2.76 0.91
C LYS A 32 7.87 3.06 0.21
N ILE A 33 8.87 3.57 0.92
CA ILE A 33 10.22 3.84 0.38
C ILE A 33 10.89 2.56 -0.14
N LEU A 34 10.78 1.44 0.59
CA LEU A 34 11.33 0.15 0.14
C LEU A 34 10.72 -0.30 -1.19
N ILE A 35 9.40 -0.20 -1.31
CA ILE A 35 8.69 -0.55 -2.55
C ILE A 35 9.08 0.41 -3.68
N GLU A 36 9.16 1.71 -3.40
CA GLU A 36 9.58 2.71 -4.39
C GLU A 36 10.99 2.43 -4.91
N ASN A 37 11.92 2.08 -4.03
CA ASN A 37 13.30 1.74 -4.42
C ASN A 37 13.34 0.48 -5.31
N GLY A 38 12.53 -0.53 -5.00
CA GLY A 38 12.39 -1.73 -5.85
C GLY A 38 11.82 -1.40 -7.24
N LEU A 39 10.85 -0.49 -7.31
CA LEU A 39 10.28 -0.02 -8.57
C LEU A 39 11.28 0.81 -9.38
N LYS A 40 12.01 1.76 -8.76
CA LYS A 40 13.08 2.54 -9.40
C LYS A 40 14.19 1.65 -9.97
N LYS A 41 14.56 0.58 -9.26
CA LYS A 41 15.53 -0.41 -9.78
C LYS A 41 15.00 -1.10 -11.04
N SER A 42 13.71 -1.44 -11.05
CA SER A 42 13.07 -2.06 -12.21
C SER A 42 12.95 -1.10 -13.38
N GLU A 43 12.58 0.16 -13.14
CA GLU A 43 12.56 1.25 -14.11
C GLU A 43 13.92 1.38 -14.81
N LYS A 44 15.01 1.55 -14.05
CA LYS A 44 16.38 1.63 -14.59
C LYS A 44 16.73 0.42 -15.46
N ARG A 45 16.38 -0.79 -15.00
CA ARG A 45 16.64 -2.02 -15.77
C ARG A 45 15.91 -2.02 -17.10
N PHE A 46 14.61 -1.71 -17.10
CA PHE A 46 13.82 -1.72 -18.33
C PHE A 46 14.21 -0.61 -19.30
N THR A 47 14.57 0.59 -18.81
CA THR A 47 15.13 1.65 -19.65
C THR A 47 16.43 1.20 -20.33
N ALA A 48 17.32 0.55 -19.59
CA ALA A 48 18.55 -0.01 -20.18
C ALA A 48 18.27 -1.12 -21.20
N GLU A 49 17.25 -1.94 -20.97
CA GLU A 49 16.82 -3.00 -21.88
C GLU A 49 16.23 -2.43 -23.18
N ILE A 50 15.39 -1.40 -23.10
CA ILE A 50 14.82 -0.68 -24.25
C ILE A 50 15.93 -0.07 -25.11
N ASN A 51 16.94 0.55 -24.48
CA ASN A 51 18.06 1.17 -25.18
C ASN A 51 18.94 0.17 -25.94
N LYS A 52 18.94 -1.10 -25.50
CA LYS A 52 19.68 -2.20 -26.15
C LYS A 52 18.84 -3.01 -27.12
N SER A 53 17.53 -2.78 -27.16
CA SER A 53 16.59 -3.57 -27.97
C SER A 53 16.35 -2.93 -29.32
N GLU A 54 16.39 -3.75 -30.37
CA GLU A 54 15.99 -3.35 -31.71
C GLU A 54 14.49 -3.04 -31.79
N PRO A 55 14.06 -2.15 -32.69
CA PRO A 55 12.64 -1.89 -32.92
C PRO A 55 11.90 -3.17 -33.28
N GLY A 56 10.79 -3.45 -32.59
CA GLY A 56 9.99 -4.65 -32.82
C GLY A 56 9.07 -4.98 -31.66
N GLU A 57 8.41 -6.14 -31.75
CA GLU A 57 7.43 -6.59 -30.75
C GLU A 57 8.04 -6.72 -29.35
N ASN A 58 9.27 -7.23 -29.25
CA ASN A 58 9.98 -7.37 -27.98
C ASN A 58 10.19 -6.02 -27.29
N LYS A 59 10.65 -5.01 -28.03
CA LYS A 59 10.83 -3.64 -27.49
C LYS A 59 9.51 -3.05 -27.01
N LEU A 60 8.44 -3.22 -27.78
CA LEU A 60 7.10 -2.77 -27.41
C LEU A 60 6.59 -3.44 -26.12
N GLN A 61 6.87 -4.74 -25.94
CA GLN A 61 6.50 -5.46 -24.72
C GLN A 61 7.27 -4.93 -23.49
N ILE A 62 8.55 -4.59 -23.66
CA ILE A 62 9.38 -3.99 -22.60
C ILE A 62 8.87 -2.59 -22.25
N GLU A 63 8.56 -1.76 -23.25
CA GLU A 63 7.97 -0.43 -23.06
C GLU A 63 6.63 -0.49 -22.32
N LYS A 64 5.76 -1.47 -22.64
CA LYS A 64 4.51 -1.71 -21.89
C LYS A 64 4.78 -2.04 -20.41
N LYS A 65 5.80 -2.84 -20.11
CA LYS A 65 6.21 -3.16 -18.74
C LYS A 65 6.76 -1.93 -18.02
N LEU A 66 7.60 -1.12 -18.68
CA LEU A 66 8.12 0.14 -18.14
C LEU A 66 6.97 1.11 -17.82
N ASN A 67 6.05 1.32 -18.75
CA ASN A 67 4.88 2.19 -18.55
C ASN A 67 4.03 1.75 -17.35
N LYS A 68 3.88 0.44 -17.13
CA LYS A 68 3.20 -0.07 -15.94
C LYS A 68 3.94 0.31 -14.65
N ILE A 69 5.26 0.18 -14.62
CA ILE A 69 6.09 0.54 -13.47
C ILE A 69 6.03 2.04 -13.18
N LEU A 70 6.09 2.88 -14.22
CA LEU A 70 5.97 4.33 -14.08
C LEU A 70 4.62 4.74 -13.49
N LYS A 71 3.52 4.12 -13.94
CA LYS A 71 2.19 4.32 -13.35
C LYS A 71 2.13 3.86 -11.89
N GLU A 72 2.74 2.73 -11.57
CA GLU A 72 2.83 2.25 -10.19
C GLU A 72 3.65 3.20 -9.30
N LEU A 73 4.77 3.74 -9.78
CA LEU A 73 5.58 4.73 -9.07
C LEU A 73 4.81 6.03 -8.82
N GLN A 74 4.14 6.55 -9.84
CA GLN A 74 3.33 7.77 -9.72
C GLN A 74 2.23 7.59 -8.66
N LEU A 75 1.50 6.48 -8.74
CA LEU A 75 0.44 6.15 -7.79
C LEU A 75 1.00 5.99 -6.36
N LEU A 76 2.09 5.24 -6.20
CA LEU A 76 2.71 5.04 -4.90
C LEU A 76 3.12 6.37 -4.26
N ARG A 77 3.73 7.29 -5.02
CA ARG A 77 4.12 8.61 -4.50
C ARG A 77 2.94 9.46 -4.07
N GLY A 78 1.85 9.42 -4.83
CA GLY A 78 0.63 10.18 -4.56
C GLY A 78 -0.23 9.64 -3.42
N LEU A 79 0.03 8.41 -2.94
CA LEU A 79 -0.75 7.78 -1.87
C LEU A 79 -0.32 8.24 -0.48
N PRO A 80 -1.20 8.90 0.31
CA PRO A 80 -0.90 9.25 1.69
C PRO A 80 -0.72 8.02 2.57
N GLU A 81 0.23 8.08 3.50
CA GLU A 81 0.50 7.02 4.45
C GLU A 81 -0.73 6.73 5.34
N GLU A 82 -1.47 7.76 5.72
CA GLU A 82 -2.68 7.68 6.55
C GLU A 82 -3.79 6.90 5.84
N GLU A 83 -3.91 7.06 4.52
CA GLU A 83 -4.88 6.29 3.73
C GLU A 83 -4.51 4.81 3.63
N ILE A 84 -3.22 4.50 3.54
CA ILE A 84 -2.73 3.12 3.54
C ILE A 84 -3.03 2.46 4.89
N VAL A 85 -2.75 3.16 5.99
CA VAL A 85 -3.03 2.70 7.35
C VAL A 85 -4.53 2.50 7.55
N SER A 86 -5.35 3.51 7.25
CA SER A 86 -6.80 3.46 7.40
C SER A 86 -7.40 2.32 6.58
N PHE A 87 -6.92 2.12 5.35
CA PHE A 87 -7.32 1.00 4.51
C PHE A 87 -6.96 -0.36 5.12
N ALA A 88 -5.75 -0.51 5.66
CA ALA A 88 -5.27 -1.77 6.24
C ALA A 88 -6.00 -2.14 7.54
N LEU A 89 -6.33 -1.14 8.36
CA LEU A 89 -7.04 -1.32 9.62
C LEU A 89 -8.53 -1.63 9.39
N SER A 90 -9.19 -0.93 8.45
CA SER A 90 -10.61 -1.14 8.12
C SER A 90 -10.90 -2.40 7.31
N THR A 91 -9.89 -2.97 6.65
CA THR A 91 -10.04 -4.17 5.83
C THR A 91 -10.00 -5.46 6.66
N ASN A 92 -11.06 -6.26 6.54
CA ASN A 92 -11.15 -7.63 7.05
C ASN A 92 -10.70 -8.69 6.03
N LYS A 93 -10.50 -8.29 4.77
CA LYS A 93 -10.04 -9.17 3.69
C LYS A 93 -8.51 -9.35 3.75
N ASN A 94 -8.03 -10.45 3.19
CA ASN A 94 -6.59 -10.68 3.08
C ASN A 94 -5.96 -9.65 2.10
N LEU A 95 -5.03 -8.82 2.62
CA LEU A 95 -4.36 -7.77 1.85
C LEU A 95 -3.54 -8.33 0.67
N MET A 96 -2.95 -9.53 0.78
CA MET A 96 -2.24 -10.18 -0.34
C MET A 96 -3.20 -10.55 -1.48
N VAL A 97 -4.43 -10.97 -1.14
CA VAL A 97 -5.47 -11.27 -2.14
C VAL A 97 -5.90 -9.99 -2.85
N ILE A 98 -6.08 -8.90 -2.11
CA ILE A 98 -6.42 -7.60 -2.70
C ILE A 98 -5.30 -7.12 -3.64
N ALA A 99 -4.04 -7.18 -3.20
CA ALA A 99 -2.89 -6.72 -3.97
C ALA A 99 -2.69 -7.48 -5.30
N SER A 100 -3.04 -8.77 -5.32
CA SER A 100 -2.89 -9.64 -6.51
C SER A 100 -4.11 -9.65 -7.44
N ASN A 101 -5.29 -9.27 -6.95
CA ASN A 101 -6.51 -9.29 -7.74
C ASN A 101 -6.57 -8.14 -8.76
N ARG A 102 -6.43 -8.46 -10.06
CA ARG A 102 -6.46 -7.48 -11.15
C ARG A 102 -7.80 -6.75 -11.33
N ARG A 103 -8.91 -7.31 -10.82
CA ARG A 103 -10.23 -6.67 -10.84
C ARG A 103 -10.38 -5.58 -9.78
N THR A 104 -9.56 -5.61 -8.73
CA THR A 104 -9.51 -4.55 -7.72
C THR A 104 -8.97 -3.24 -8.34
N PRO A 105 -9.55 -2.07 -8.03
CA PRO A 105 -9.00 -0.77 -8.43
C PRO A 105 -7.52 -0.63 -8.11
N GLN A 106 -6.75 -0.03 -9.02
CA GLN A 106 -5.28 0.01 -8.93
C GLN A 106 -4.79 0.67 -7.63
N GLU A 107 -5.47 1.73 -7.19
CA GLU A 107 -5.19 2.41 -5.93
C GLU A 107 -5.32 1.48 -4.72
N GLN A 108 -6.43 0.76 -4.60
CA GLN A 108 -6.64 -0.22 -3.53
C GLN A 108 -5.62 -1.36 -3.57
N ARG A 109 -5.23 -1.82 -4.76
CA ARG A 109 -4.14 -2.80 -4.90
C ARG A 109 -2.81 -2.26 -4.41
N MET A 110 -2.53 -0.97 -4.66
CA MET A 110 -1.30 -0.34 -4.19
C MET A 110 -1.31 -0.16 -2.67
N LYS A 111 -2.40 0.32 -2.08
CA LYS A 111 -2.61 0.37 -0.62
C LYS A 111 -2.40 -1.01 0.00
N ALA A 112 -3.03 -2.04 -0.56
CA ALA A 112 -2.89 -3.41 -0.12
C ALA A 112 -1.45 -3.95 -0.26
N ARG A 113 -0.77 -3.64 -1.37
CA ARG A 113 0.62 -4.04 -1.59
C ARG A 113 1.56 -3.44 -0.55
N VAL A 114 1.38 -2.17 -0.18
CA VAL A 114 2.19 -1.56 0.89
C VAL A 114 1.86 -2.22 2.23
N ALA A 115 0.56 -2.34 2.56
CA ALA A 115 0.10 -2.93 3.81
C ALA A 115 0.48 -4.41 3.99
N SER A 116 0.61 -5.17 2.91
CA SER A 116 0.98 -6.58 2.93
C SER A 116 2.50 -6.82 2.85
N HIS A 117 3.30 -5.76 2.73
CA HIS A 117 4.76 -5.86 2.64
C HIS A 117 5.40 -5.79 4.02
N LYS A 118 6.47 -6.57 4.24
CA LYS A 118 7.29 -6.46 5.45
C LYS A 118 8.16 -5.19 5.37
N PRO A 119 8.23 -4.34 6.39
CA PRO A 119 7.85 -4.59 7.79
C PRO A 119 6.39 -4.31 8.18
N LEU A 120 5.62 -3.53 7.42
CA LEU A 120 4.29 -3.08 7.82
C LEU A 120 3.30 -4.22 8.11
N SER A 121 3.29 -5.28 7.31
CA SER A 121 2.40 -6.43 7.53
C SER A 121 2.61 -7.10 8.89
N THR A 122 3.87 -7.16 9.36
CA THR A 122 4.23 -7.73 10.66
C THR A 122 3.75 -6.82 11.79
N PHE A 123 3.89 -5.52 11.62
CA PHE A 123 3.43 -4.54 12.60
C PHE A 123 1.90 -4.58 12.74
N LEU A 124 1.17 -4.57 11.61
CA LEU A 124 -0.29 -4.67 11.58
C LEU A 124 -0.81 -5.97 12.23
N ALA A 125 -0.11 -7.08 12.06
CA ALA A 125 -0.48 -8.35 12.68
C ALA A 125 -0.39 -8.28 14.22
N ARG A 126 0.64 -7.63 14.77
CA ARG A 126 0.78 -7.40 16.21
C ARG A 126 -0.28 -6.45 16.74
N PHE A 127 -0.54 -5.37 16.01
CA PHE A 127 -1.55 -4.38 16.37
C PHE A 127 -2.97 -4.99 16.44
N LYS A 128 -3.31 -5.92 15.55
CA LYS A 128 -4.63 -6.59 15.54
C LYS A 128 -4.77 -7.74 16.54
N SER A 129 -3.68 -8.15 17.19
CA SER A 129 -3.68 -9.24 18.18
C SER A 129 -3.72 -8.77 19.63
N GLU A 130 -3.56 -7.46 19.86
CA GLU A 130 -3.72 -6.79 21.15
C GLU A 130 -5.17 -6.32 21.32
#